data_AF-A0A368UPW3-F1
#
_entry.id   AF-A0A368UPW3-F1
#
_cell.length_a   1.000
_cell.length_b   1.000
_cell.length_c   1.000
_cell.angle_alpha   90.00
_cell.angle_beta   90.00
_cell.angle_gamma   90.00
#
_symmetry.space_group_name_H-M   'P 1'
#
loop_
_entity.id
_entity.type
_entity.pdbx_description
1 polymer ?
#
loop_
_entity_poly.entity_id
_entity_poly.type
_entity_poly.pdbx_seq_one_letter_code
_entity_poly.pdbx_strand_id
1 'polypeptide(L)'
;MIKVDIKDLAPHTLFAIVLFSLIFLCLVSPLEYLYYSNSIFLLVLACLIFWASSFSVTTLLQSKPSQNRFEKKFSVLSPRVYRLINICIFFASLGVFLRFLDFFFLRGYDFSQGLVSLRLSLQSLTYSETSDLQKAGSISALGAVLFGFTYPLAVLVLTFGQNLSSKKRYFSYFLISTPIIESGLVAGIMGAVFTVLYIFFSLSYRWKLKNNYFDFRKLSIILFSVFIVFAYGAFSFISRIDQMFSIFSVYFESSTSLVLPNDWLMSKIENSYFSTLAFFIFWFSSYVLQGPVEFAYLVDNFNGDNFTFGAKQFFVVDKFLGILGVTSFDAFSITEINPRPGRYQTVFGDVFIDFGLVGILFQAFIFGALSAITYVYRRRGFLWALVLYPFFQASIVSGFLINSFSGARFYFFVGALLLIVVYFLSDNRSRLSFGG
;
A
#
# COMPACT_ATOMS: atom_id res chain seq x y z
N MET A 1 -2.19 11.08 -32.02
CA MET A 1 -3.59 11.02 -31.56
C MET A 1 -3.82 9.63 -30.98
N ILE A 2 -4.00 9.48 -29.67
CA ILE A 2 -4.16 8.14 -29.05
C ILE A 2 -5.66 7.83 -28.98
N LYS A 3 -6.12 6.76 -29.66
CA LYS A 3 -7.45 6.17 -29.40
C LYS A 3 -7.34 5.44 -28.06
N VAL A 4 -7.95 6.00 -27.02
CA VAL A 4 -7.86 5.46 -25.67
C VAL A 4 -9.05 4.55 -25.44
N ASP A 5 -8.93 3.28 -25.84
CA ASP A 5 -9.67 2.20 -25.19
C ASP A 5 -8.66 1.32 -24.46
N ILE A 6 -8.32 1.71 -23.23
CA ILE A 6 -7.35 0.95 -22.44
C ILE A 6 -8.02 -0.34 -21.98
N LYS A 7 -7.53 -1.48 -22.49
CA LYS A 7 -7.92 -2.81 -22.01
C LYS A 7 -7.24 -3.11 -20.67
N ASP A 8 -7.73 -2.48 -19.61
CA ASP A 8 -7.38 -2.82 -18.24
C ASP A 8 -8.33 -3.87 -17.67
N LEU A 9 -7.79 -4.70 -16.76
CA LEU A 9 -8.60 -5.61 -15.95
C LEU A 9 -9.56 -4.75 -15.12
N ALA A 10 -10.84 -5.12 -15.15
CA ALA A 10 -11.82 -4.54 -14.26
C ALA A 10 -11.49 -4.93 -12.80
N PRO A 11 -11.86 -4.11 -11.82
CA PRO A 11 -11.44 -4.33 -10.43
C PRO A 11 -11.98 -5.64 -9.85
N HIS A 12 -13.23 -6.03 -10.19
CA HIS A 12 -13.80 -7.31 -9.77
C HIS A 12 -13.09 -8.51 -10.41
N THR A 13 -12.62 -8.40 -11.65
CA THR A 13 -11.84 -9.46 -12.31
C THR A 13 -10.47 -9.60 -11.67
N LEU A 14 -9.77 -8.48 -11.42
CA LEU A 14 -8.48 -8.49 -10.73
C LEU A 14 -8.61 -9.11 -9.34
N PHE A 15 -9.65 -8.72 -8.59
CA PHE A 15 -9.92 -9.26 -7.27
C PHE A 15 -10.22 -10.76 -7.29
N ALA A 16 -11.02 -11.24 -8.25
CA ALA A 16 -11.28 -12.67 -8.40
C ALA A 16 -10.00 -13.47 -8.68
N ILE A 17 -9.08 -12.94 -9.51
CA ILE A 17 -7.77 -13.56 -9.76
C ILE A 17 -6.96 -13.64 -8.46
N VAL A 18 -6.87 -12.53 -7.71
CA VAL A 18 -6.13 -12.49 -6.44
C VAL A 18 -6.72 -13.48 -5.43
N LEU A 19 -8.05 -13.51 -5.29
CA LEU A 19 -8.73 -14.42 -4.37
C LEU A 19 -8.49 -15.89 -4.76
N PHE A 20 -8.59 -16.22 -6.06
CA PHE A 20 -8.30 -17.56 -6.54
C PHE A 20 -6.83 -17.95 -6.30
N SER A 21 -5.89 -17.03 -6.54
CA SER A 21 -4.47 -17.26 -6.24
C SER A 21 -4.22 -17.51 -4.76
N LEU A 22 -4.91 -16.79 -3.87
CA LEU A 22 -4.80 -17.00 -2.42
C LEU A 22 -5.39 -18.33 -1.97
N ILE A 23 -6.56 -18.71 -2.50
CA ILE A 23 -7.15 -20.03 -2.22
C ILE A 23 -6.22 -21.12 -2.71
N PHE A 24 -5.70 -21.01 -3.93
CA PHE A 24 -4.74 -21.96 -4.47
C PHE A 24 -3.49 -22.05 -3.59
N LEU A 25 -2.90 -20.91 -3.22
CA LEU A 25 -1.74 -20.88 -2.33
C LEU A 25 -2.04 -21.51 -0.97
N CYS A 26 -3.21 -21.25 -0.38
CA CYS A 26 -3.63 -21.86 0.88
C CYS A 26 -3.69 -23.40 0.78
N LEU A 27 -4.14 -23.93 -0.36
CA LEU A 27 -4.23 -25.38 -0.61
C LEU A 27 -2.88 -26.05 -0.85
N VAL A 28 -1.94 -25.36 -1.49
CA VAL A 28 -0.62 -25.94 -1.84
C VAL A 28 0.49 -25.58 -0.87
N SER A 29 0.28 -24.56 -0.02
CA SER A 29 1.31 -24.10 0.91
C SER A 29 1.59 -25.18 1.96
N PRO A 30 2.87 -25.47 2.26
CA PRO A 30 3.25 -26.44 3.28
C PRO A 30 3.17 -25.83 4.69
N LEU A 31 2.00 -25.29 5.03
CA LEU A 31 1.70 -24.59 6.27
C LEU A 31 0.63 -25.33 7.06
N GLU A 32 0.72 -25.22 8.37
CA GLU A 32 -0.30 -25.62 9.32
C GLU A 32 -0.94 -24.38 9.93
N TYR A 33 -2.27 -24.39 10.01
CA TYR A 33 -3.05 -23.29 10.57
C TYR A 33 -3.55 -23.70 11.96
N LEU A 34 -3.14 -22.95 12.99
CA LEU A 34 -3.47 -23.27 14.37
C LEU A 34 -4.80 -22.66 14.84
N TYR A 35 -5.43 -21.84 13.99
CA TYR A 35 -6.65 -21.12 14.33
C TYR A 35 -7.70 -21.23 13.22
N TYR A 36 -8.88 -21.70 13.61
CA TYR A 36 -10.05 -21.81 12.75
C TYR A 36 -11.23 -21.17 13.47
N SER A 37 -11.95 -20.31 12.75
CA SER A 37 -13.12 -19.64 13.32
C SER A 37 -14.15 -19.33 12.24
N ASN A 38 -15.42 -19.33 12.65
CA ASN A 38 -16.56 -18.92 11.83
C ASN A 38 -16.49 -17.42 11.47
N SER A 39 -15.73 -16.61 12.20
CA SER A 39 -15.54 -15.19 11.90
C SER A 39 -14.86 -14.93 10.56
N ILE A 40 -14.23 -15.94 9.96
CA ILE A 40 -13.77 -15.88 8.57
C ILE A 40 -14.90 -15.60 7.58
N PHE A 41 -16.14 -15.95 7.91
CA PHE A 41 -17.32 -15.65 7.11
C PHE A 41 -17.50 -14.14 6.89
N LEU A 42 -17.12 -13.30 7.86
CA LEU A 42 -17.18 -11.84 7.70
C LEU A 42 -16.22 -11.35 6.62
N LEU A 43 -15.03 -11.94 6.54
CA LEU A 43 -14.07 -11.65 5.47
C LEU A 43 -14.62 -12.09 4.12
N VAL A 44 -15.22 -13.28 4.04
CA VAL A 44 -15.89 -13.78 2.82
C VAL A 44 -17.01 -12.84 2.39
N LEU A 45 -17.86 -12.41 3.32
CA LEU A 45 -18.94 -11.46 3.05
C LEU A 45 -18.39 -10.11 2.54
N ALA A 46 -17.34 -9.58 3.16
CA ALA A 46 -16.66 -8.36 2.71
C ALA A 46 -16.11 -8.53 1.28
N CYS A 47 -15.51 -9.67 0.98
CA CYS A 47 -15.02 -10.01 -0.36
C CYS A 47 -16.17 -10.04 -1.40
N LEU A 48 -17.31 -10.63 -1.05
CA LEU A 48 -18.50 -10.67 -1.91
C LEU A 48 -19.08 -9.28 -2.15
N ILE A 49 -19.17 -8.43 -1.11
CA ILE A 49 -19.65 -7.06 -1.22
C ILE A 49 -18.73 -6.21 -2.09
N PHE A 50 -17.40 -6.34 -1.91
CA PHE A 50 -16.43 -5.68 -2.80
C PHE A 50 -16.65 -6.10 -4.26
N TRP A 51 -16.75 -7.41 -4.51
CA TRP A 51 -16.94 -7.94 -5.86
C TRP A 51 -18.25 -7.46 -6.48
N ALA A 52 -19.36 -7.55 -5.74
CA ALA A 52 -20.68 -7.15 -6.20
C ALA A 52 -20.76 -5.64 -6.49
N SER A 53 -20.30 -4.80 -5.56
CA SER A 53 -20.29 -3.34 -5.76
C SER A 53 -19.42 -2.92 -6.95
N SER A 54 -18.24 -3.51 -7.08
CA SER A 54 -17.33 -3.29 -8.21
C SER A 54 -17.94 -3.71 -9.55
N PHE A 55 -18.59 -4.88 -9.59
CA PHE A 55 -19.27 -5.39 -10.78
C PHE A 55 -20.47 -4.50 -11.16
N SER A 56 -21.38 -4.26 -10.23
CA SER A 56 -22.60 -3.46 -10.45
C SER A 56 -22.29 -2.03 -10.88
N VAL A 57 -21.33 -1.35 -10.24
CA VAL A 57 -20.95 0.02 -10.64
C VAL A 57 -20.28 0.03 -12.01
N THR A 58 -19.45 -0.97 -12.33
CA THR A 58 -18.83 -1.09 -13.64
C THR A 58 -19.89 -1.25 -14.74
N THR A 59 -20.86 -2.15 -14.56
CA THR A 59 -21.93 -2.39 -15.54
C THR A 59 -22.84 -1.17 -15.70
N LEU A 60 -23.26 -0.54 -14.60
CA LEU A 60 -24.09 0.66 -14.59
C LEU A 60 -23.42 1.87 -15.28
N LEU A 61 -22.11 2.04 -15.11
CA LEU A 61 -21.40 3.16 -15.72
C LEU A 61 -21.02 2.90 -17.18
N GLN A 62 -20.78 1.64 -17.56
CA GLN A 62 -20.47 1.26 -18.95
C GLN A 62 -21.70 1.29 -19.85
N SER A 63 -22.89 0.95 -19.33
CA SER A 63 -24.15 0.97 -20.09
C SER A 63 -24.60 2.38 -20.46
N LYS A 64 -24.16 3.40 -19.72
CA LYS A 64 -24.44 4.80 -20.05
C LYS A 64 -23.62 5.20 -21.29
N PRO A 65 -24.24 5.53 -22.43
CA PRO A 65 -23.51 6.09 -23.56
C PRO A 65 -22.74 7.31 -23.07
N SER A 66 -21.50 7.49 -23.52
CA SER A 66 -20.74 8.69 -23.14
C SER A 66 -21.39 9.92 -23.80
N GLN A 67 -22.46 10.45 -23.21
CA GLN A 67 -23.16 11.64 -23.68
C GLN A 67 -22.21 12.84 -23.78
N ASN A 68 -21.10 12.79 -23.03
CA ASN A 68 -19.94 13.63 -23.22
C ASN A 68 -18.77 12.83 -23.82
N ARG A 69 -18.78 12.60 -25.14
CA ARG A 69 -17.51 12.60 -25.91
C ARG A 69 -16.96 14.04 -25.92
N PHE A 70 -16.80 14.67 -24.75
CA PHE A 70 -15.83 15.74 -24.66
C PHE A 70 -14.49 15.05 -24.78
N GLU A 71 -14.02 15.01 -26.01
CA GLU A 71 -12.65 14.76 -26.41
C GLU A 71 -11.70 15.76 -25.73
N LYS A 72 -11.62 15.81 -24.39
CA LYS A 72 -10.35 16.17 -23.78
C LYS A 72 -9.47 14.93 -23.84
N LYS A 73 -9.13 14.53 -25.07
CA LYS A 73 -7.92 13.78 -25.36
C LYS A 73 -6.81 14.65 -24.78
N PHE A 74 -6.30 14.30 -23.62
CA PHE A 74 -5.05 14.87 -23.16
C PHE A 74 -4.03 14.57 -24.25
N SER A 75 -3.67 15.59 -25.02
CA SER A 75 -2.40 15.52 -25.73
C SER A 75 -1.36 15.25 -24.64
N VAL A 76 -0.49 14.28 -24.90
CA VAL A 76 0.60 13.79 -24.02
C VAL A 76 1.53 14.93 -23.53
N LEU A 77 1.29 16.16 -23.98
CA LEU A 77 2.11 17.35 -23.91
C LEU A 77 1.33 18.62 -23.54
N SER A 78 0.11 18.53 -22.99
CA SER A 78 -0.55 19.76 -22.56
C SER A 78 0.31 20.49 -21.51
N PRO A 79 0.49 21.82 -21.59
CA PRO A 79 1.22 22.61 -20.58
C PRO A 79 0.73 22.37 -19.15
N ARG A 80 -0.53 21.93 -19.01
CA ARG A 80 -1.16 21.51 -17.77
C ARG A 80 -0.48 20.30 -17.14
N VAL A 81 -0.22 19.24 -17.90
CA VAL A 81 0.47 18.03 -17.39
C VAL A 81 1.89 18.38 -16.96
N TYR A 82 2.60 19.23 -17.72
CA TYR A 82 3.93 19.69 -17.35
C TYR A 82 3.91 20.49 -16.03
N ARG A 83 2.91 21.36 -15.84
CA ARG A 83 2.71 22.11 -14.59
C ARG A 83 2.47 21.16 -13.42
N LEU A 84 1.60 20.16 -13.57
CA LEU A 84 1.35 19.16 -12.53
C LEU A 84 2.60 18.36 -12.18
N ILE A 85 3.41 17.95 -13.18
CA ILE A 85 4.69 17.29 -12.93
C ILE A 85 5.60 18.19 -12.09
N ASN A 86 5.75 19.48 -12.42
CA ASN A 86 6.60 20.38 -11.64
C ASN A 86 6.07 20.58 -10.20
N ILE A 87 4.75 20.67 -10.02
CA ILE A 87 4.13 20.74 -8.69
C ILE A 87 4.46 19.48 -7.88
N CYS A 88 4.30 18.30 -8.48
CA CYS A 88 4.66 17.04 -7.83
C CYS A 88 6.15 16.96 -7.53
N ILE A 89 7.03 17.38 -8.45
CA ILE A 89 8.48 17.42 -8.19
C ILE A 89 8.77 18.32 -6.99
N PHE A 90 8.19 19.52 -6.93
CA PHE A 90 8.40 20.45 -5.82
C PHE A 90 7.97 19.85 -4.48
N PHE A 91 6.72 19.38 -4.38
CA PHE A 91 6.20 18.82 -3.13
C PHE A 91 6.86 17.50 -2.75
N ALA A 92 7.13 16.60 -3.70
CA ALA A 92 7.86 15.37 -3.43
C ALA A 92 9.30 15.67 -2.97
N SER A 93 9.99 16.65 -3.56
CA SER A 93 11.35 17.03 -3.12
C SER A 93 11.34 17.57 -1.70
N LEU A 94 10.40 18.46 -1.40
CA LEU A 94 10.23 19.00 -0.05
C LEU A 94 9.88 17.88 0.95
N GLY A 95 8.96 16.99 0.59
CA GLY A 95 8.61 15.83 1.41
C GLY A 95 9.79 14.90 1.68
N VAL A 96 10.56 14.54 0.66
CA VAL A 96 11.80 13.74 0.80
C VAL A 96 12.80 14.43 1.72
N PHE A 97 13.00 15.74 1.54
CA PHE A 97 13.89 16.52 2.38
C PHE A 97 13.43 16.54 3.84
N LEU A 98 12.16 16.82 4.12
CA LEU A 98 11.62 16.83 5.48
C LEU A 98 11.67 15.44 6.13
N ARG A 99 11.46 14.36 5.36
CA ARG A 99 11.63 12.98 5.84
C ARG A 99 13.07 12.67 6.20
N PHE A 100 14.02 13.12 5.38
CA PHE A 100 15.44 12.99 5.68
C PHE A 100 15.81 13.75 6.96
N LEU A 101 15.33 14.99 7.10
CA LEU A 101 15.51 15.75 8.35
C LEU A 101 14.90 15.02 9.56
N ASP A 102 13.69 14.50 9.42
CA ASP A 102 13.01 13.75 10.49
C ASP A 102 13.81 12.53 10.94
N PHE A 103 14.25 11.69 10.00
CA PHE A 103 14.97 10.46 10.35
C PHE A 103 16.35 10.70 10.93
N PHE A 104 17.16 11.56 10.29
CA PHE A 104 18.57 11.69 10.65
C PHE A 104 18.82 12.73 11.74
N PHE A 105 17.99 13.78 11.85
CA PHE A 105 18.26 14.89 12.76
C PHE A 105 17.25 15.03 13.89
N LEU A 106 15.95 14.83 13.63
CA LEU A 106 14.93 14.96 14.68
C LEU A 106 14.85 13.69 15.53
N ARG A 107 14.70 12.54 14.87
CA ARG A 107 14.64 11.24 15.54
C ARG A 107 16.02 10.64 15.80
N GLY A 108 17.04 11.09 15.08
CA GLY A 108 18.44 10.71 15.30
C GLY A 108 18.71 9.23 15.06
N TYR A 109 18.16 8.65 13.99
CA TYR A 109 18.37 7.24 13.66
C TYR A 109 19.86 6.95 13.44
N ASP A 110 20.41 6.07 14.28
CA ASP A 110 21.79 5.63 14.19
C ASP A 110 21.91 4.38 13.30
N PHE A 111 22.66 4.53 12.21
CA PHE A 111 22.93 3.47 11.24
C PHE A 111 24.27 2.77 11.50
N SER A 112 25.07 3.23 12.47
CA SER A 112 26.42 2.71 12.76
C SER A 112 26.40 1.22 13.14
N GLN A 113 25.32 0.78 13.78
CA GLN A 113 25.11 -0.60 14.23
C GLN A 113 24.47 -1.50 13.17
N GLY A 114 24.22 -0.99 11.96
CA GLY A 114 23.56 -1.71 10.86
C GLY A 114 22.03 -1.60 10.84
N LEU A 115 21.41 -2.09 9.76
CA LEU A 115 19.96 -1.94 9.52
C LEU A 115 19.10 -2.82 10.45
N VAL A 116 19.62 -3.97 10.88
CA VAL A 116 18.87 -4.89 11.75
C VAL A 116 18.72 -4.30 13.16
N SER A 117 19.78 -3.74 13.73
CA SER A 117 19.77 -3.10 15.05
C SER A 117 18.94 -1.81 15.05
N LEU A 118 19.02 -1.00 13.97
CA LEU A 118 18.12 0.14 13.77
C LEU A 118 16.66 -0.31 13.79
N ARG A 119 16.33 -1.41 13.12
CA ARG A 119 14.95 -1.91 13.09
C ARG A 119 14.48 -2.38 14.47
N LEU A 120 15.36 -3.03 15.24
CA LEU A 120 15.05 -3.44 16.61
C LEU A 120 14.81 -2.24 17.53
N SER A 121 15.60 -1.17 17.39
CA SER A 121 15.40 0.07 18.17
C SER A 121 14.13 0.84 17.76
N LEU A 122 13.79 0.86 16.47
CA LEU A 122 12.52 1.43 16.00
C LEU A 122 11.32 0.65 16.52
N GLN A 123 11.40 -0.68 16.54
CA GLN A 123 10.34 -1.51 17.09
C GLN A 123 10.20 -1.24 18.59
N SER A 124 11.28 -1.23 19.37
CA SER A 124 11.19 -0.96 20.81
C SER A 124 10.64 0.43 21.14
N LEU A 125 10.95 1.45 20.33
CA LEU A 125 10.39 2.80 20.47
C LEU A 125 8.90 2.90 20.11
N THR A 126 8.43 2.05 19.20
CA THR A 126 7.00 2.01 18.80
C THR A 126 6.13 1.41 19.91
N TYR A 127 6.69 0.52 20.73
CA TYR A 127 5.98 -0.18 21.82
C TYR A 127 6.36 0.31 23.23
N SER A 128 7.04 1.45 23.36
CA SER A 128 7.35 2.05 24.67
C SER A 128 6.33 3.14 25.03
N GLU A 129 5.89 3.23 26.29
CA GLU A 129 4.99 4.28 26.79
C GLU A 129 5.50 5.71 26.54
N THR A 130 6.81 5.91 26.40
CA THR A 130 7.44 7.19 26.02
C THR A 130 7.32 7.51 24.51
N SER A 131 6.30 6.91 23.86
CA SER A 131 6.18 6.76 22.42
C SER A 131 6.26 8.07 21.63
N ASP A 132 6.89 7.96 20.45
CA ASP A 132 6.82 8.66 19.16
C ASP A 132 6.21 10.08 19.03
N LEU A 133 5.27 10.50 19.86
CA LEU A 133 4.69 11.85 19.94
C LEU A 133 5.70 12.91 20.38
N GLN A 134 6.57 12.59 21.35
CA GLN A 134 7.56 13.55 21.85
C GLN A 134 8.67 13.84 20.83
N LYS A 135 8.89 12.94 19.85
CA LYS A 135 9.95 13.10 18.82
C LYS A 135 9.42 13.43 17.42
N ALA A 136 8.19 13.06 17.09
CA ALA A 136 7.59 13.31 15.79
C ALA A 136 6.79 14.61 15.79
N GLY A 137 7.48 15.73 15.59
CA GLY A 137 6.85 17.04 15.48
C GLY A 137 6.03 17.23 14.19
N SER A 138 5.41 18.41 14.07
CA SER A 138 4.66 18.85 12.88
C SER A 138 5.43 18.68 11.56
N ILE A 139 6.76 18.75 11.60
CA ILE A 139 7.66 18.49 10.47
C ILE A 139 7.51 17.06 9.93
N SER A 140 7.42 16.05 10.79
CA SER A 140 7.26 14.65 10.39
C SER A 140 5.92 14.43 9.67
N ALA A 141 4.84 15.00 10.23
CA ALA A 141 3.50 14.94 9.64
C ALA A 141 3.44 15.65 8.28
N LEU A 142 3.95 16.88 8.19
CA LEU A 142 4.02 17.63 6.94
C LEU A 142 4.87 16.90 5.90
N GLY A 143 6.04 16.41 6.32
CA GLY A 143 6.95 15.63 5.49
C GLY A 143 6.26 14.42 4.89
N ALA A 144 5.48 13.68 5.68
CA ALA A 144 4.76 12.50 5.22
C ALA A 144 3.65 12.82 4.19
N VAL A 145 2.86 13.87 4.42
CA VAL A 145 1.83 14.33 3.46
C VAL A 145 2.46 14.76 2.13
N LEU A 146 3.53 15.56 2.19
CA LEU A 146 4.23 16.04 1.00
C LEU A 146 4.97 14.93 0.26
N PHE A 147 5.52 13.97 1.00
CA PHE A 147 6.11 12.75 0.45
C PHE A 147 5.10 11.93 -0.34
N GLY A 148 3.81 12.05 0.01
CA GLY A 148 2.65 11.55 -0.74
C GLY A 148 2.69 11.82 -2.24
N PHE A 149 3.26 12.96 -2.66
CA PHE A 149 3.33 13.39 -4.06
C PHE A 149 4.26 12.56 -4.94
N THR A 150 5.09 11.69 -4.37
CA THR A 150 5.95 10.74 -5.12
C THR A 150 5.14 9.77 -5.99
N TYR A 151 3.92 9.41 -5.57
CA TYR A 151 3.02 8.49 -6.27
C TYR A 151 2.35 9.11 -7.49
N PRO A 152 1.63 10.24 -7.37
CA PRO A 152 1.13 10.91 -8.56
C PRO A 152 2.28 11.34 -9.49
N LEU A 153 3.46 11.70 -8.95
CA LEU A 153 4.65 11.93 -9.77
C LEU A 153 5.01 10.70 -10.61
N ALA A 154 5.00 9.50 -10.02
CA ALA A 154 5.30 8.27 -10.74
C ALA A 154 4.35 8.04 -11.92
N VAL A 155 3.03 8.17 -11.73
CA VAL A 155 2.08 8.02 -12.85
C VAL A 155 2.35 9.05 -13.94
N LEU A 156 2.51 10.32 -13.57
CA LEU A 156 2.69 11.40 -14.53
C LEU A 156 4.00 11.29 -15.31
N VAL A 157 5.12 11.01 -14.64
CA VAL A 157 6.44 10.92 -15.27
C VAL A 157 6.58 9.63 -16.08
N LEU A 158 6.13 8.49 -15.54
CA LEU A 158 6.23 7.22 -16.25
C LEU A 158 5.34 7.20 -17.50
N THR A 159 4.18 7.86 -17.46
CA THR A 159 3.25 7.93 -18.59
C THR A 159 3.61 9.03 -19.59
N PHE A 160 3.88 10.26 -19.12
CA PHE A 160 4.00 11.45 -19.95
C PHE A 160 5.41 12.07 -19.99
N GLY A 161 6.35 11.59 -19.17
CA GLY A 161 7.67 12.21 -18.96
C GLY A 161 8.70 12.04 -20.08
N GLN A 162 8.30 11.62 -21.29
CA GLN A 162 9.23 11.39 -22.42
C GLN A 162 9.91 12.69 -22.88
N ASN A 163 9.21 13.82 -22.78
CA ASN A 163 9.68 15.14 -23.20
C ASN A 163 10.32 15.95 -22.07
N LEU A 164 10.47 15.36 -20.88
CA LEU A 164 11.24 15.99 -19.80
C LEU A 164 12.72 15.97 -20.18
N SER A 165 13.45 17.03 -19.82
CA SER A 165 14.90 17.03 -19.94
C SER A 165 15.49 15.86 -19.12
N SER A 166 16.61 15.30 -19.60
CA SER A 166 17.24 14.14 -18.96
C SER A 166 17.47 14.36 -17.46
N LYS A 167 17.94 15.55 -17.06
CA LYS A 167 18.14 15.92 -15.65
C LYS A 167 16.85 15.81 -14.83
N LYS A 168 15.76 16.46 -15.28
CA LYS A 168 14.46 16.40 -14.59
C LYS A 168 13.90 14.99 -14.51
N ARG A 169 14.08 14.20 -15.57
CA ARG A 169 13.61 12.82 -15.64
C ARG A 169 14.34 11.91 -14.64
N TYR A 170 15.68 11.96 -14.59
CA TYR A 170 16.46 11.18 -13.63
C TYR A 170 16.19 11.61 -12.18
N PHE A 171 16.07 12.91 -11.94
CA PHE A 171 15.69 13.41 -10.62
C PHE A 171 14.30 12.92 -10.19
N SER A 172 13.33 12.88 -11.12
CA SER A 172 12.02 12.31 -10.85
C SER A 172 12.09 10.82 -10.52
N TYR A 173 12.93 10.04 -11.23
CA TYR A 173 13.12 8.62 -10.93
C TYR A 173 13.72 8.40 -9.53
N PHE A 174 14.66 9.25 -9.12
CA PHE A 174 15.17 9.24 -7.75
C PHE A 174 14.05 9.51 -6.74
N LEU A 175 13.23 10.55 -6.93
CA LEU A 175 12.10 10.84 -6.05
C LEU A 175 11.10 9.66 -5.98
N ILE A 176 10.81 9.03 -7.12
CA ILE A 176 9.89 7.87 -7.22
C ILE A 176 10.46 6.63 -6.51
N SER A 177 11.79 6.47 -6.41
CA SER A 177 12.39 5.33 -5.70
C SER A 177 12.47 5.55 -4.19
N THR A 178 12.35 6.79 -3.70
CA THR A 178 12.44 7.08 -2.26
C THR A 178 11.44 6.32 -1.37
N PRO A 179 10.18 6.04 -1.76
CA PRO A 179 9.26 5.25 -0.92
C PRO A 179 9.70 3.78 -0.78
N ILE A 180 10.42 3.23 -1.76
CA ILE A 180 11.00 1.88 -1.67
C ILE A 180 12.13 1.89 -0.63
N ILE A 181 13.00 2.90 -0.71
CA ILE A 181 14.11 3.09 0.24
C ILE A 181 13.55 3.26 1.65
N GLU A 182 12.60 4.19 1.84
CA GLU A 182 11.97 4.41 3.13
C GLU A 182 11.31 3.13 3.68
N SER A 183 10.57 2.40 2.84
CA SER A 183 9.90 1.18 3.29
C SER A 183 10.90 0.10 3.70
N GLY A 184 12.05 0.01 3.03
CA GLY A 184 13.15 -0.86 3.44
C GLY A 184 13.76 -0.46 4.78
N LEU A 185 13.83 0.84 5.06
CA LEU A 185 14.43 1.38 6.29
C LEU A 185 13.49 1.35 7.50
N VAL A 186 12.21 1.72 7.32
CA VAL A 186 11.31 2.07 8.43
C VAL A 186 9.95 1.35 8.36
N ALA A 187 9.25 1.39 7.21
CA ALA A 187 7.83 1.01 7.15
C ALA A 187 7.57 -0.51 6.94
N GLY A 188 8.62 -1.28 6.65
CA GLY A 188 8.53 -2.72 6.40
C GLY A 188 8.33 -3.07 4.93
N ILE A 189 8.63 -4.33 4.60
CA ILE A 189 8.76 -4.79 3.23
C ILE A 189 7.48 -4.63 2.39
N MET A 190 6.31 -4.76 3.03
CA MET A 190 5.04 -4.67 2.30
C MET A 190 4.76 -3.25 1.78
N GLY A 191 5.34 -2.21 2.40
CA GLY A 191 5.33 -0.86 1.83
C GLY A 191 6.12 -0.77 0.51
N ALA A 192 7.28 -1.44 0.45
CA ALA A 192 8.09 -1.52 -0.76
C ALA A 192 7.36 -2.31 -1.85
N VAL A 193 6.79 -3.46 -1.52
CA VAL A 193 5.98 -4.29 -2.45
C VAL A 193 4.82 -3.48 -3.02
N PHE A 194 4.07 -2.76 -2.16
CA PHE A 194 2.99 -1.88 -2.60
C PHE A 194 3.48 -0.82 -3.60
N THR A 195 4.62 -0.17 -3.30
CA THR A 195 5.23 0.84 -4.19
C THR A 195 5.60 0.24 -5.55
N VAL A 196 6.21 -0.94 -5.57
CA VAL A 196 6.59 -1.64 -6.80
C VAL A 196 5.35 -2.03 -7.62
N LEU A 197 4.29 -2.54 -6.98
CA LEU A 197 3.01 -2.83 -7.64
C LEU A 197 2.38 -1.56 -8.21
N TYR A 198 2.43 -0.44 -7.50
CA TYR A 198 1.91 0.83 -7.99
C TYR A 198 2.68 1.33 -9.23
N ILE A 199 4.01 1.27 -9.20
CA ILE A 199 4.87 1.59 -10.35
C ILE A 199 4.57 0.66 -11.53
N PHE A 200 4.35 -0.62 -11.27
CA PHE A 200 3.93 -1.60 -12.29
C PHE A 200 2.63 -1.22 -12.97
N PHE A 201 1.58 -0.94 -12.20
CA PHE A 201 0.29 -0.56 -12.76
C PHE A 201 0.37 0.77 -13.53
N SER A 202 1.24 1.68 -13.09
CA SER A 202 1.55 2.93 -13.81
C SER A 202 2.28 2.70 -15.13
N LEU A 203 3.26 1.78 -15.17
CA LEU A 203 4.00 1.42 -16.38
C LEU A 203 3.15 0.64 -17.38
N SER A 204 2.34 -0.31 -16.90
CA SER A 204 1.45 -1.11 -17.75
C SER A 204 0.48 -0.24 -18.53
N TYR A 205 0.03 0.87 -17.92
CA TYR A 205 -0.76 1.89 -18.60
C TYR A 205 -0.04 2.47 -19.82
N ARG A 206 1.20 2.96 -19.63
CA ARG A 206 2.02 3.52 -20.71
C ARG A 206 2.20 2.53 -21.86
N TRP A 207 2.40 1.24 -21.55
CA TRP A 207 2.58 0.22 -22.58
C TRP A 207 1.30 -0.03 -23.36
N LYS A 208 0.16 -0.12 -22.68
CA LYS A 208 -1.14 -0.29 -23.31
C LYS A 208 -1.48 0.91 -24.21
N LEU A 209 -1.13 2.13 -23.80
CA LEU A 209 -1.29 3.31 -24.66
C LEU A 209 -0.44 3.27 -25.93
N LYS A 210 0.77 2.68 -25.89
CA LYS A 210 1.71 2.73 -27.02
C LYS A 210 1.56 1.54 -27.97
N ASN A 211 1.41 0.34 -27.43
CA ASN A 211 1.61 -0.90 -28.17
C ASN A 211 0.37 -1.79 -28.24
N ASN A 212 -0.75 -1.46 -27.57
CA ASN A 212 -1.96 -2.30 -27.42
C ASN A 212 -1.76 -3.71 -26.83
N TYR A 213 -0.52 -4.19 -26.70
CA TYR A 213 -0.15 -5.49 -26.17
C TYR A 213 0.67 -5.35 -24.88
N PHE A 214 0.63 -6.40 -24.07
CA PHE A 214 1.36 -6.49 -22.82
C PHE A 214 2.81 -6.95 -23.09
N ASP A 215 3.79 -6.22 -22.59
CA ASP A 215 5.22 -6.51 -22.82
C ASP A 215 5.75 -7.47 -21.75
N PHE A 216 5.81 -8.76 -22.09
CA PHE A 216 6.26 -9.81 -21.17
C PHE A 216 7.67 -9.58 -20.62
N ARG A 217 8.60 -9.02 -21.39
CA ARG A 217 9.97 -8.75 -20.91
C ARG A 217 9.95 -7.77 -19.74
N LYS A 218 9.14 -6.71 -19.84
CA LYS A 218 9.03 -5.72 -18.78
C LYS A 218 8.23 -6.22 -17.58
N LEU A 219 7.25 -7.09 -17.79
CA LEU A 219 6.61 -7.83 -16.71
C LEU A 219 7.64 -8.67 -15.94
N SER A 220 8.49 -9.42 -16.64
CA SER A 220 9.52 -10.25 -16.00
C SER A 220 10.49 -9.42 -15.16
N ILE A 221 10.93 -8.25 -15.64
CA ILE A 221 11.77 -7.33 -14.86
C ILE A 221 11.07 -6.91 -13.56
N ILE A 222 9.77 -6.68 -13.61
CA ILE A 222 9.02 -6.21 -12.45
C ILE A 222 8.73 -7.35 -11.48
N LEU A 223 8.34 -8.54 -11.97
CA LEU A 223 8.22 -9.74 -11.13
C LEU A 223 9.55 -10.05 -10.47
N PHE A 224 10.66 -9.91 -11.19
CA PHE A 224 12.01 -10.04 -10.64
C PHE A 224 12.31 -8.95 -9.59
N SER A 225 11.86 -7.71 -9.80
CA SER A 225 12.01 -6.63 -8.80
C SER A 225 11.21 -6.90 -7.52
N VAL A 226 9.96 -7.37 -7.65
CA VAL A 226 9.15 -7.82 -6.51
C VAL A 226 9.84 -8.97 -5.80
N PHE A 227 10.35 -9.96 -6.54
CA PHE A 227 11.11 -11.08 -5.99
C PHE A 227 12.35 -10.63 -5.23
N ILE A 228 13.15 -9.69 -5.78
CA ILE A 228 14.32 -9.13 -5.09
C ILE A 228 13.91 -8.47 -3.77
N VAL A 229 12.81 -7.70 -3.77
CA VAL A 229 12.30 -7.08 -2.55
C VAL A 229 11.98 -8.17 -1.53
N PHE A 230 11.19 -9.19 -1.89
CA PHE A 230 10.87 -10.33 -1.01
C PHE A 230 12.10 -11.08 -0.51
N ALA A 231 13.07 -11.36 -1.39
CA ALA A 231 14.34 -11.99 -1.05
C ALA A 231 15.12 -11.16 0.00
N TYR A 232 15.19 -9.85 -0.20
CA TYR A 232 15.82 -8.94 0.77
C TYR A 232 15.11 -8.95 2.13
N GLY A 233 13.77 -8.96 2.15
CA GLY A 233 13.01 -9.03 3.40
C GLY A 233 13.18 -10.35 4.13
N ALA A 234 13.16 -11.46 3.40
CA ALA A 234 13.41 -12.78 3.97
C ALA A 234 14.81 -12.87 4.54
N PHE A 235 15.83 -12.42 3.80
CA PHE A 235 17.20 -12.36 4.29
C PHE A 235 17.31 -11.52 5.57
N SER A 236 16.72 -10.32 5.57
CA SER A 236 16.71 -9.44 6.74
C SER A 236 16.00 -10.09 7.95
N PHE A 237 14.95 -10.87 7.71
CA PHE A 237 14.24 -11.60 8.75
C PHE A 237 15.06 -12.77 9.29
N ILE A 238 15.68 -13.56 8.41
CA ILE A 238 16.59 -14.66 8.77
C ILE A 238 17.73 -14.14 9.64
N SER A 239 18.43 -13.09 9.21
CA SER A 239 19.52 -12.50 10.00
C SER A 239 19.07 -12.03 11.38
N ARG A 240 17.83 -11.55 11.51
CA ARG A 240 17.27 -11.16 12.80
C ARG A 240 16.97 -12.37 13.69
N ILE A 241 16.43 -13.45 13.12
CA ILE A 241 16.18 -14.69 13.87
C ILE A 241 17.49 -15.31 14.32
N ASP A 242 18.50 -15.35 13.46
CA ASP A 242 19.84 -15.85 13.80
C ASP A 242 20.45 -15.06 14.97
N GLN A 243 20.27 -13.73 15.01
CA GLN A 243 20.74 -12.88 16.10
C GLN A 243 19.96 -13.07 17.42
N MET A 244 18.65 -13.34 17.34
CA MET A 244 17.79 -13.42 18.53
C MET A 244 17.71 -14.82 19.13
N PHE A 245 17.69 -15.86 18.30
CA PHE A 245 17.38 -17.23 18.71
C PHE A 245 18.48 -18.23 18.37
N SER A 246 19.43 -17.87 17.49
CA SER A 246 20.51 -18.73 16.96
C SER A 246 20.06 -19.99 16.20
N ILE A 247 18.84 -20.48 16.42
CA ILE A 247 18.26 -21.70 15.84
C ILE A 247 16.79 -21.43 15.51
N PHE A 248 16.34 -21.82 14.30
CA PHE A 248 14.97 -21.59 13.83
C PHE A 248 13.90 -22.32 14.67
N SER A 249 14.19 -23.50 15.22
CA SER A 249 13.22 -24.25 16.04
C SER A 249 12.79 -23.47 17.29
N VAL A 250 13.76 -22.82 17.96
CA VAL A 250 13.49 -21.96 19.13
C VAL A 250 12.59 -20.78 18.76
N TYR A 251 12.74 -20.24 17.54
CA TYR A 251 11.81 -19.22 17.04
C TYR A 251 10.39 -19.77 16.93
N PHE A 252 10.18 -20.97 16.40
CA PHE A 252 8.84 -21.54 16.27
C PHE A 252 8.19 -21.86 17.62
N GLU A 253 8.96 -22.39 18.58
CA GLU A 253 8.48 -22.67 19.94
C GLU A 253 8.11 -21.39 20.71
N SER A 254 8.85 -20.31 20.50
CA SER A 254 8.59 -19.01 21.15
C SER A 254 7.61 -18.13 20.37
N SER A 255 7.29 -18.48 19.13
CA SER A 255 6.44 -17.69 18.26
C SER A 255 4.98 -17.88 18.60
N THR A 256 4.27 -16.77 18.81
CA THR A 256 2.81 -16.76 18.95
C THR A 256 2.08 -16.90 17.61
N SER A 257 2.76 -17.20 16.50
CA SER A 257 2.17 -17.26 15.15
C SER A 257 1.00 -18.24 15.06
N LEU A 258 -0.07 -17.84 14.36
CA LEU A 258 -1.21 -18.73 14.07
C LEU A 258 -0.99 -19.60 12.81
N VAL A 259 0.16 -19.39 12.14
CA VAL A 259 0.56 -20.10 10.93
C VAL A 259 1.97 -20.62 11.14
N LEU A 260 2.13 -21.94 11.07
CA LEU A 260 3.38 -22.68 11.30
C LEU A 260 3.78 -23.49 10.05
N PRO A 261 5.06 -23.89 9.93
CA PRO A 261 5.45 -24.92 8.96
C PRO A 261 4.77 -26.25 9.34
N ASN A 262 4.30 -27.02 8.36
CA ASN A 262 3.91 -28.41 8.61
C ASN A 262 5.15 -29.31 8.84
N ASP A 263 4.94 -30.55 9.26
CA ASP A 263 6.03 -31.52 9.52
C ASP A 263 7.03 -31.65 8.37
N TRP A 264 6.51 -31.67 7.12
CA TRP A 264 7.36 -31.77 5.94
C TRP A 264 8.30 -30.56 5.83
N LEU A 265 7.78 -29.34 5.94
CA LEU A 265 8.59 -28.13 5.83
C LEU A 265 9.52 -27.97 7.02
N MET A 266 9.06 -28.32 8.22
CA MET A 266 9.85 -28.27 9.44
C MET A 266 11.08 -29.18 9.33
N SER A 267 10.91 -30.42 8.82
CA SER A 267 12.03 -31.33 8.56
C SER A 267 13.08 -30.76 7.58
N LYS A 268 12.67 -29.87 6.67
CA LYS A 268 13.59 -29.19 5.74
C LYS A 268 14.26 -27.97 6.36
N ILE A 269 13.60 -27.28 7.29
CA ILE A 269 14.17 -26.17 8.03
C ILE A 269 15.27 -26.68 8.99
N GLU A 270 15.06 -27.82 9.62
CA GLU A 270 16.05 -28.47 10.51
C GLU A 270 17.24 -29.07 9.75
N ASN A 271 17.09 -29.32 8.45
CA ASN A 271 18.16 -29.83 7.61
C ASN A 271 19.13 -28.70 7.21
N SER A 272 20.39 -28.80 7.65
CA SER A 272 21.42 -27.79 7.41
C SER A 272 21.66 -27.43 5.94
N TYR A 273 21.37 -28.33 4.98
CA TYR A 273 21.55 -28.07 3.55
C TYR A 273 20.41 -27.24 2.94
N PHE A 274 19.19 -27.33 3.48
CA PHE A 274 18.00 -26.69 2.90
C PHE A 274 17.38 -25.63 3.81
N SER A 275 17.90 -25.44 5.03
CA SER A 275 17.31 -24.61 6.08
C SER A 275 16.90 -23.22 5.60
N THR A 276 17.82 -22.48 4.98
CA THR A 276 17.58 -21.11 4.48
C THR A 276 16.50 -21.06 3.41
N LEU A 277 16.50 -22.00 2.46
CA LEU A 277 15.51 -22.04 1.38
C LEU A 277 14.14 -22.48 1.90
N ALA A 278 14.09 -23.49 2.76
CA ALA A 278 12.86 -23.96 3.39
C ALA A 278 12.26 -22.86 4.27
N PHE A 279 13.09 -22.14 5.03
CA PHE A 279 12.67 -21.00 5.81
C PHE A 279 12.18 -19.84 4.95
N PHE A 280 12.83 -19.57 3.80
CA PHE A 280 12.33 -18.59 2.83
C PHE A 280 10.92 -18.96 2.35
N ILE A 281 10.68 -20.23 2.01
CA ILE A 281 9.37 -20.72 1.59
C ILE A 281 8.34 -20.56 2.71
N PHE A 282 8.69 -20.94 3.94
CA PHE A 282 7.85 -20.72 5.12
C PHE A 282 7.52 -19.23 5.29
N TRP A 283 8.54 -18.38 5.33
CA TRP A 283 8.38 -16.95 5.60
C TRP A 283 7.53 -16.30 4.53
N PHE A 284 7.79 -16.57 3.25
CA PHE A 284 6.98 -16.04 2.15
C PHE A 284 5.53 -16.50 2.23
N SER A 285 5.30 -17.81 2.39
CA SER A 285 3.96 -18.38 2.41
C SER A 285 3.16 -17.89 3.62
N SER A 286 3.77 -17.90 4.81
CA SER A 286 3.15 -17.41 6.04
C SER A 286 2.82 -15.93 5.95
N TYR A 287 3.73 -15.09 5.41
CA TYR A 287 3.43 -13.67 5.21
C TYR A 287 2.26 -13.44 4.27
N VAL A 288 2.12 -14.28 3.23
CA VAL A 288 1.04 -14.18 2.25
C VAL A 288 -0.30 -14.64 2.80
N LEU A 289 -0.29 -15.65 3.66
CA LEU A 289 -1.49 -16.38 4.07
C LEU A 289 -1.93 -16.12 5.51
N GLN A 290 -1.13 -15.43 6.35
CA GLN A 290 -1.51 -15.13 7.73
C GLN A 290 -2.69 -14.16 7.85
N GLY A 291 -2.87 -13.25 6.90
CA GLY A 291 -3.84 -12.15 6.99
C GLY A 291 -5.27 -12.60 7.33
N PRO A 292 -5.85 -13.55 6.58
CA PRO A 292 -7.19 -14.08 6.88
C PRO A 292 -7.34 -14.69 8.28
N VAL A 293 -6.32 -15.40 8.76
CA VAL A 293 -6.34 -16.10 10.06
C VAL A 293 -6.22 -15.09 11.20
N GLU A 294 -5.30 -14.14 11.07
CA GLU A 294 -5.12 -13.03 12.02
C GLU A 294 -6.35 -12.12 12.05
N PHE A 295 -7.04 -11.93 10.91
CA PHE A 295 -8.32 -11.22 10.87
C PHE A 295 -9.42 -11.97 11.64
N ALA A 296 -9.55 -13.30 11.46
CA ALA A 296 -10.53 -14.07 12.20
C ALA A 296 -10.26 -14.02 13.72
N TYR A 297 -8.99 -14.17 14.12
CA TYR A 297 -8.57 -14.04 15.51
C TYR A 297 -8.90 -12.66 16.08
N LEU A 298 -8.64 -11.59 15.32
CA LEU A 298 -9.00 -10.22 15.72
C LEU A 298 -10.49 -10.13 16.02
N VAL A 299 -11.36 -10.58 15.12
CA VAL A 299 -12.82 -10.46 15.29
C VAL A 299 -13.29 -11.17 16.56
N ASP A 300 -12.74 -12.35 16.85
CA ASP A 300 -13.19 -13.16 17.99
C ASP A 300 -12.68 -12.66 19.35
N ASN A 301 -11.53 -12.00 19.37
CA ASN A 301 -10.83 -11.63 20.60
C ASN A 301 -10.79 -10.13 20.86
N PHE A 302 -11.43 -9.32 20.00
CA PHE A 302 -11.49 -7.88 20.18
C PHE A 302 -12.58 -7.51 21.20
N ASN A 303 -12.23 -6.68 22.18
CA ASN A 303 -13.22 -6.10 23.08
C ASN A 303 -13.95 -4.93 22.38
N GLY A 304 -15.25 -5.09 22.16
CA GLY A 304 -16.10 -4.08 21.51
C GLY A 304 -16.19 -2.73 22.25
N ASP A 305 -15.81 -2.66 23.52
CA ASP A 305 -15.74 -1.38 24.26
C ASP A 305 -14.55 -0.52 23.81
N ASN A 306 -13.58 -1.09 23.09
CA ASN A 306 -12.33 -0.46 22.70
C ASN A 306 -12.32 0.10 21.26
N PHE A 307 -13.47 0.29 20.62
CA PHE A 307 -13.49 0.87 19.27
C PHE A 307 -12.81 2.25 19.24
N THR A 308 -11.93 2.46 18.26
CA THR A 308 -11.10 3.68 18.18
C THR A 308 -11.67 4.77 17.27
N PHE A 309 -12.83 4.53 16.65
CA PHE A 309 -13.61 5.50 15.87
C PHE A 309 -12.83 6.29 14.80
N GLY A 310 -11.82 5.68 14.19
CA GLY A 310 -11.03 6.24 13.10
C GLY A 310 -9.58 6.54 13.47
N ALA A 311 -9.21 6.49 14.75
CA ALA A 311 -7.84 6.74 15.17
C ALA A 311 -6.84 5.73 14.59
N LYS A 312 -7.27 4.52 14.17
CA LYS A 312 -6.38 3.54 13.55
C LYS A 312 -6.26 3.71 12.03
N GLN A 313 -7.37 3.87 11.32
CA GLN A 313 -7.42 4.18 9.88
C GLN A 313 -6.71 5.48 9.56
N PHE A 314 -7.05 6.51 10.32
CA PHE A 314 -6.60 7.88 10.14
C PHE A 314 -5.52 8.23 11.16
N PHE A 315 -4.75 7.25 11.61
CA PHE A 315 -3.67 7.38 12.62
C PHE A 315 -2.84 8.64 12.47
N VAL A 316 -2.56 9.05 11.23
CA VAL A 316 -1.75 10.24 11.01
C VAL A 316 -2.54 11.52 11.12
N VAL A 317 -3.78 11.53 10.62
CA VAL A 317 -4.66 12.68 10.81
C VAL A 317 -4.89 12.86 12.30
N ASP A 318 -5.15 11.77 13.03
CA ASP A 318 -5.30 11.80 14.48
C ASP A 318 -4.02 12.26 15.18
N LYS A 319 -2.84 11.74 14.77
CA LYS A 319 -1.54 12.24 15.25
C LYS A 319 -1.34 13.73 15.02
N PHE A 320 -1.70 14.22 13.83
CA PHE A 320 -1.58 15.65 13.49
C PHE A 320 -2.54 16.50 14.32
N LEU A 321 -3.78 16.06 14.49
CA LEU A 321 -4.77 16.70 15.35
C LEU A 321 -4.33 16.68 16.83
N GLY A 322 -3.68 15.61 17.27
CA GLY A 322 -3.07 15.51 18.59
C GLY A 322 -1.94 16.52 18.80
N ILE A 323 -1.07 16.73 17.80
CA ILE A 323 -0.05 17.79 17.82
C ILE A 323 -0.70 19.18 17.94
N LEU A 324 -1.87 19.39 17.33
CA LEU A 324 -2.63 20.63 17.43
C LEU A 324 -3.45 20.75 18.73
N GLY A 325 -3.43 19.75 19.60
CA GLY A 325 -4.23 19.71 20.83
C GLY A 325 -5.73 19.47 20.59
N VAL A 326 -6.12 19.00 19.41
CA VAL A 326 -7.53 18.73 19.05
C VAL A 326 -7.98 17.35 19.51
N THR A 327 -7.08 16.36 19.51
CA THR A 327 -7.35 14.99 19.98
C THR A 327 -6.36 14.55 21.05
N SER A 328 -6.76 13.61 21.91
CA SER A 328 -5.88 12.94 22.87
C SER A 328 -5.18 11.75 22.22
N PHE A 329 -4.42 12.01 21.16
CA PHE A 329 -3.74 10.97 20.41
C PHE A 329 -2.77 10.20 21.33
N ASP A 330 -2.91 8.87 21.37
CA ASP A 330 -2.01 7.96 22.07
C ASP A 330 -1.73 6.74 21.19
N ALA A 331 -0.54 6.75 20.58
CA ALA A 331 -0.11 5.68 19.68
C ALA A 331 0.00 4.32 20.36
N PHE A 332 0.38 4.29 21.63
CA PHE A 332 0.55 3.06 22.40
C PHE A 332 -0.81 2.43 22.67
N SER A 333 -1.74 3.20 23.24
CA SER A 333 -3.11 2.72 23.51
C SER A 333 -3.81 2.22 22.24
N ILE A 334 -3.70 2.93 21.10
CA ILE A 334 -4.27 2.49 19.81
C ILE A 334 -3.68 1.15 19.32
N THR A 335 -2.42 0.89 19.68
CA THR A 335 -1.71 -0.33 19.28
C THR A 335 -2.10 -1.51 20.16
N GLU A 336 -2.14 -1.32 21.49
CA GLU A 336 -2.44 -2.33 22.49
C GLU A 336 -3.90 -2.82 22.49
N ILE A 337 -4.82 -2.00 21.96
CA ILE A 337 -6.22 -2.42 21.73
C ILE A 337 -6.31 -3.62 20.74
N ASN A 338 -5.29 -3.82 19.90
CA ASN A 338 -5.23 -5.01 19.05
C ASN A 338 -4.83 -6.22 19.91
N PRO A 339 -5.58 -7.33 19.91
CA PRO A 339 -5.20 -8.52 20.68
C PRO A 339 -3.88 -9.14 20.22
N ARG A 340 -3.42 -8.83 19.00
CA ARG A 340 -2.13 -9.26 18.45
C ARG A 340 -1.44 -8.10 17.71
N PRO A 341 -0.84 -7.13 18.43
CA PRO A 341 -0.20 -5.97 17.83
C PRO A 341 0.92 -6.36 16.86
N GLY A 342 1.09 -5.57 15.80
CA GLY A 342 2.15 -5.77 14.80
C GLY A 342 1.92 -6.92 13.81
N ARG A 343 0.78 -7.62 13.87
CA ARG A 343 0.36 -8.61 12.87
C ARG A 343 -0.50 -7.97 11.79
N TYR A 344 -0.36 -8.45 10.55
CA TYR A 344 -1.19 -7.97 9.44
C TYR A 344 -2.53 -8.70 9.43
N GLN A 345 -3.62 -7.94 9.43
CA GLN A 345 -5.00 -8.44 9.59
C GLN A 345 -5.88 -8.12 8.37
N THR A 346 -5.27 -8.11 7.17
CA THR A 346 -5.86 -7.66 5.89
C THR A 346 -6.25 -6.18 5.85
N VAL A 347 -6.71 -5.72 4.69
CA VAL A 347 -7.21 -4.36 4.45
C VAL A 347 -8.41 -3.99 5.31
N PHE A 348 -9.07 -4.98 5.94
CA PHE A 348 -10.25 -4.78 6.78
C PHE A 348 -9.97 -4.75 8.28
N GLY A 349 -8.81 -5.25 8.75
CA GLY A 349 -8.52 -5.40 10.18
C GLY A 349 -8.56 -4.07 10.94
N ASP A 350 -7.81 -3.07 10.47
CA ASP A 350 -7.82 -1.74 11.10
C ASP A 350 -9.21 -1.08 11.06
N VAL A 351 -10.03 -1.36 10.03
CA VAL A 351 -11.40 -0.82 9.95
C VAL A 351 -12.31 -1.48 10.97
N PHE A 352 -12.12 -2.77 11.25
CA PHE A 352 -12.84 -3.45 12.32
C PHE A 352 -12.53 -2.82 13.68
N ILE A 353 -11.25 -2.52 13.96
CA ILE A 353 -10.83 -1.89 15.22
C ILE A 353 -11.46 -0.49 15.39
N ASP A 354 -11.65 0.25 14.30
CA ASP A 354 -12.27 1.57 14.37
C ASP A 354 -13.80 1.55 14.43
N PHE A 355 -14.44 0.66 13.66
CA PHE A 355 -15.85 0.79 13.29
C PHE A 355 -16.64 -0.53 13.32
N GLY A 356 -16.01 -1.61 13.78
CA GLY A 356 -16.60 -2.95 13.86
C GLY A 356 -17.10 -3.49 12.52
N LEU A 357 -18.13 -4.33 12.60
CA LEU A 357 -18.70 -5.01 11.44
C LEU A 357 -19.21 -4.03 10.37
N VAL A 358 -19.93 -2.98 10.78
CA VAL A 358 -20.52 -2.00 9.85
C VAL A 358 -19.42 -1.30 9.04
N GLY A 359 -18.30 -0.98 9.69
CA GLY A 359 -17.13 -0.42 9.02
C GLY A 359 -16.59 -1.30 7.91
N ILE A 360 -16.42 -2.60 8.17
CA ILE A 360 -15.90 -3.55 7.18
C ILE A 360 -16.79 -3.58 5.94
N LEU A 361 -18.10 -3.74 6.13
CA LEU A 361 -19.04 -3.86 5.00
C LEU A 361 -19.12 -2.55 4.21
N PHE A 362 -19.08 -1.41 4.91
CA PHE A 362 -19.05 -0.09 4.29
C PHE A 362 -17.78 0.15 3.49
N GLN A 363 -16.61 -0.17 4.06
CA GLN A 363 -15.32 -0.06 3.36
C GLN A 363 -15.30 -0.97 2.14
N ALA A 364 -15.75 -2.23 2.25
CA ALA A 364 -15.81 -3.16 1.12
C ALA A 364 -16.65 -2.60 -0.03
N PHE A 365 -17.82 -2.05 0.29
CA PHE A 365 -18.71 -1.43 -0.69
C PHE A 365 -18.08 -0.20 -1.34
N ILE A 366 -17.57 0.75 -0.55
CA ILE A 366 -16.97 1.99 -1.08
C ILE A 366 -15.71 1.68 -1.87
N PHE A 367 -14.87 0.78 -1.39
CA PHE A 367 -13.64 0.40 -2.07
C PHE A 367 -13.93 -0.25 -3.42
N GLY A 368 -14.94 -1.13 -3.50
CA GLY A 368 -15.39 -1.70 -4.76
C GLY A 368 -15.98 -0.66 -5.72
N ALA A 369 -16.86 0.21 -5.22
CA ALA A 369 -17.48 1.27 -6.01
C ALA A 369 -16.47 2.30 -6.54
N LEU A 370 -15.56 2.81 -5.70
CA LEU A 370 -14.53 3.78 -6.09
C LEU A 370 -13.52 3.17 -7.06
N SER A 371 -13.16 1.89 -6.87
CA SER A 371 -12.31 1.15 -7.82
C SER A 371 -12.98 1.07 -9.21
N ALA A 372 -14.27 0.75 -9.25
CA ALA A 372 -15.03 0.67 -10.49
C ALA A 372 -15.21 2.05 -11.17
N ILE A 373 -15.50 3.10 -10.40
CA ILE A 373 -15.56 4.48 -10.89
C ILE A 373 -14.23 4.87 -11.52
N THR A 374 -13.12 4.74 -10.79
CA THR A 374 -11.79 5.10 -11.30
C THR A 374 -11.41 4.26 -12.53
N TYR A 375 -11.74 2.96 -12.55
CA TYR A 375 -11.56 2.11 -13.73
C TYR A 375 -12.28 2.66 -14.97
N VAL A 376 -13.58 2.93 -14.87
CA VAL A 376 -14.39 3.39 -16.02
C VAL A 376 -13.94 4.76 -16.49
N TYR A 377 -13.66 5.70 -15.58
CA TYR A 377 -13.18 7.03 -15.94
C TYR A 377 -11.74 7.00 -16.49
N ARG A 378 -10.88 6.08 -16.03
CA ARG A 378 -9.55 5.88 -16.61
C ARG A 378 -9.65 5.37 -18.04
N ARG A 379 -10.54 4.41 -18.34
CA ARG A 379 -10.80 3.96 -19.72
C ARG A 379 -11.26 5.09 -20.63
N ARG A 380 -11.98 6.06 -20.07
CA ARG A 380 -12.40 7.29 -20.76
C ARG A 380 -11.31 8.37 -20.85
N GLY A 381 -10.11 8.13 -20.31
CA GLY A 381 -8.96 9.02 -20.41
C GLY A 381 -8.92 10.18 -19.40
N PHE A 382 -9.71 10.11 -18.31
CA PHE A 382 -9.68 11.16 -17.29
C PHE A 382 -8.40 11.10 -16.45
N LEU A 383 -7.69 12.23 -16.36
CA LEU A 383 -6.38 12.32 -15.70
C LEU A 383 -6.42 11.92 -14.21
N TRP A 384 -7.43 12.37 -13.47
CA TRP A 384 -7.58 12.04 -12.05
C TRP A 384 -7.74 10.53 -11.82
N ALA A 385 -8.51 9.86 -12.70
CA ALA A 385 -8.73 8.43 -12.64
C ALA A 385 -7.49 7.64 -13.07
N LEU A 386 -6.71 8.23 -13.98
CA LEU A 386 -5.40 7.76 -14.39
C LEU A 386 -4.42 7.69 -13.21
N VAL A 387 -4.43 8.72 -12.36
CA VAL A 387 -3.60 8.79 -11.15
C VAL A 387 -4.10 7.83 -10.07
N LEU A 388 -5.42 7.74 -9.86
CA LEU A 388 -5.98 6.93 -8.76
C LEU A 388 -6.09 5.43 -9.05
N TYR A 389 -6.40 5.00 -10.28
CA TYR A 389 -6.65 3.58 -10.50
C TYR A 389 -5.43 2.66 -10.22
N PRO A 390 -4.18 3.03 -10.53
CA PRO A 390 -3.01 2.24 -10.13
C PRO A 390 -2.92 2.01 -8.61
N PHE A 391 -3.38 2.96 -7.80
CA PHE A 391 -3.47 2.81 -6.34
C PHE A 391 -4.49 1.72 -5.98
N PHE A 392 -5.71 1.80 -6.52
CA PHE A 392 -6.73 0.76 -6.30
C PHE A 392 -6.25 -0.62 -6.77
N GLN A 393 -5.58 -0.72 -7.92
CA GLN A 393 -5.02 -1.98 -8.40
C GLN A 393 -3.96 -2.56 -7.45
N ALA A 394 -3.03 -1.73 -6.97
CA ALA A 394 -2.03 -2.14 -5.99
C ALA A 394 -2.67 -2.57 -4.66
N SER A 395 -3.69 -1.85 -4.20
CA SER A 395 -4.45 -2.18 -2.98
C SER A 395 -5.26 -3.47 -3.11
N ILE A 396 -5.84 -3.76 -4.26
CA ILE A 396 -6.55 -5.03 -4.51
C ILE A 396 -5.57 -6.21 -4.43
N VAL A 397 -4.41 -6.11 -5.07
CA VAL A 397 -3.41 -7.20 -5.09
C VAL A 397 -2.79 -7.41 -3.71
N SER A 398 -2.50 -6.32 -2.99
CA SER A 398 -1.86 -6.40 -1.69
C SER A 398 -2.83 -6.54 -0.52
N GLY A 399 -4.15 -6.37 -0.71
CA GLY A 399 -5.12 -6.18 0.37
C GLY A 399 -5.22 -7.30 1.41
N PHE A 400 -4.72 -8.50 1.11
CA PHE A 400 -4.64 -9.60 2.08
C PHE A 400 -3.29 -9.65 2.84
N LEU A 401 -2.29 -8.91 2.34
CA LEU A 401 -0.90 -8.86 2.82
C LEU A 401 -0.61 -7.63 3.69
N ILE A 402 -1.49 -6.65 3.62
CA ILE A 402 -1.32 -5.36 4.29
C ILE A 402 -2.52 -5.07 5.16
N ASN A 403 -2.28 -4.29 6.21
CA ASN A 403 -3.36 -3.58 6.88
C ASN A 403 -4.00 -2.57 5.92
N SER A 404 -5.09 -1.92 6.34
CA SER A 404 -5.86 -0.98 5.53
C SER A 404 -5.02 0.16 4.92
N PHE A 405 -5.71 1.19 4.41
CA PHE A 405 -5.11 2.46 4.01
C PHE A 405 -4.42 3.23 5.15
N SER A 406 -4.06 2.60 6.26
CA SER A 406 -3.28 3.15 7.36
C SER A 406 -1.82 3.40 6.96
N GLY A 407 -1.16 4.30 7.69
CA GLY A 407 0.26 4.62 7.57
C GLY A 407 0.65 5.25 6.23
N ALA A 408 1.77 4.79 5.65
CA ALA A 408 2.37 5.39 4.45
C ALA A 408 1.40 5.49 3.26
N ARG A 409 0.51 4.50 3.12
CA ARG A 409 -0.46 4.39 2.02
C ARG A 409 -1.54 5.46 2.08
N PHE A 410 -1.91 5.89 3.27
CA PHE A 410 -2.85 7.00 3.45
C PHE A 410 -2.30 8.26 2.78
N TYR A 411 -1.03 8.61 3.01
CA TYR A 411 -0.44 9.80 2.42
C TYR A 411 -0.35 9.75 0.91
N PHE A 412 -0.12 8.56 0.34
CA PHE A 412 -0.12 8.38 -1.10
C PHE A 412 -1.50 8.66 -1.69
N PHE A 413 -2.55 8.18 -1.02
CA PHE A 413 -3.92 8.49 -1.38
C PHE A 413 -4.23 9.98 -1.23
N VAL A 414 -3.86 10.59 -0.10
CA VAL A 414 -4.04 12.02 0.16
C VAL A 414 -3.29 12.87 -0.87
N GLY A 415 -2.03 12.54 -1.18
CA GLY A 415 -1.23 13.23 -2.20
C GLY A 415 -1.88 13.16 -3.58
N ALA A 416 -2.46 12.01 -3.94
CA ALA A 416 -3.23 11.88 -5.17
C ALA A 416 -4.51 12.74 -5.15
N LEU A 417 -5.27 12.74 -4.05
CA LEU A 417 -6.46 13.58 -3.90
C LEU A 417 -6.12 15.08 -3.95
N LEU A 418 -5.08 15.52 -3.25
CA LEU A 418 -4.61 16.91 -3.26
C LEU A 418 -4.20 17.34 -4.67
N LEU A 419 -3.50 16.48 -5.42
CA LEU A 419 -3.19 16.77 -6.82
C LEU A 419 -4.46 16.95 -7.66
N ILE A 420 -5.50 16.14 -7.42
CA ILE A 420 -6.77 16.24 -8.12
C ILE A 420 -7.48 17.56 -7.81
N VAL A 421 -7.48 17.98 -6.54
CA VAL A 421 -8.00 19.29 -6.13
C VAL A 421 -7.24 20.41 -6.84
N VAL A 422 -5.91 20.39 -6.82
CA VAL A 422 -5.06 21.36 -7.53
C VAL A 422 -5.36 21.37 -9.03
N TYR A 423 -5.57 20.20 -9.63
CA TYR A 423 -5.93 20.06 -11.03
C TYR A 423 -7.26 20.77 -11.35
N PHE A 424 -8.32 20.53 -10.57
CA PHE A 424 -9.62 21.17 -10.80
C PHE A 424 -9.61 22.68 -10.54
N LEU A 425 -8.95 23.13 -9.47
CA LEU A 425 -8.79 24.56 -9.18
C LEU A 425 -8.05 25.30 -10.30
N SER A 426 -7.07 24.64 -10.93
CA SER A 426 -6.33 25.20 -12.06
C SER A 426 -7.15 25.31 -13.36
N ASP A 427 -8.17 24.45 -13.56
CA ASP A 427 -9.05 24.50 -14.74
C ASP A 427 -10.00 25.70 -14.68
N ASN A 428 -10.54 26.00 -13.49
CA ASN A 428 -11.47 27.12 -13.29
C ASN A 428 -10.82 28.49 -13.55
N ARG A 429 -9.55 28.69 -13.17
CA ARG A 429 -8.83 29.95 -13.47
C ARG A 429 -8.61 30.18 -14.96
N SER A 430 -8.45 29.12 -15.75
CA SER A 430 -8.26 29.24 -17.21
C SER A 430 -9.54 29.55 -18.00
N ARG A 431 -10.72 29.38 -17.37
CA ARG A 431 -12.00 29.80 -17.94
C ARG A 431 -12.33 31.26 -17.61
N LEU A 432 -11.84 31.77 -16.48
CA LEU A 432 -12.04 33.15 -16.05
C LEU A 432 -11.12 34.16 -16.77
N SER A 433 -10.09 33.71 -17.50
CA SER A 433 -9.18 34.58 -18.25
C SER A 433 -9.54 34.78 -19.73
N PHE A 434 -10.74 34.38 -20.15
CA PHE A 434 -11.26 34.58 -21.52
C PHE A 434 -12.57 35.39 -21.55
N GLY A 435 -12.85 36.12 -20.48
CA GLY A 435 -14.01 37.01 -20.36
C GLY A 435 -13.59 38.43 -19.96
N GLY A 436 -12.53 38.95 -20.59
CA GLY A 436 -12.07 40.34 -20.46
C GLY A 436 -11.87 40.94 -21.83
#